data_AF-A0A418Q6T6-F1
#
_entry.id   AF-A0A418Q6T6-F1
#
_cell.length_a   1.000
_cell.length_b   1.000
_cell.length_c   1.000
_cell.angle_alpha   90.00
_cell.angle_beta   90.00
_cell.angle_gamma   90.00
#
_symmetry.space_group_name_H-M   'P 1'
#
loop_
_entity.id
_entity.type
_entity.pdbx_description
1 polymer ?
#
loop_
_entity_poly.entity_id
_entity_poly.type
_entity_poly.pdbx_seq_one_letter_code
_entity_poly.pdbx_strand_id
1 'polypeptide(L)'
;MILGLGVDLVFVPDFARQLEVPGTRFLEVFTGAERRAVERRVADRRVDSGGSAADHYAARWAAKEAFIKAWSVAIAGQAPPIAPSDVVWQEIEVYSDAWSRPLLRLHGAVAREVTRTLGPLSGSTGQKPGPADPKSGSTGQKPGPAEPNSGPADQESGSEFEIRIHLSMSHDGDAATATVIIEQV
;
A
#
# COMPACT_ATOMS: atom_id res chain seq x y z
N MET A 1 0.69 -10.28 -17.97
CA MET A 1 1.88 -11.11 -17.70
C MET A 1 2.17 -11.07 -16.21
N ILE A 2 2.54 -12.18 -15.57
CA ILE A 2 2.95 -12.12 -14.15
C ILE A 2 4.35 -11.52 -14.04
N LEU A 3 4.49 -10.47 -13.23
CA LEU A 3 5.76 -9.80 -12.96
C LEU A 3 6.45 -10.34 -11.71
N GLY A 4 5.67 -10.65 -10.66
CA GLY A 4 6.22 -11.12 -9.39
C GLY A 4 5.19 -11.84 -8.53
N LEU A 5 5.70 -12.73 -7.67
CA LEU A 5 4.96 -13.47 -6.64
C LEU A 5 5.69 -13.29 -5.32
N GLY A 6 4.94 -13.04 -4.25
CA GLY A 6 5.46 -13.02 -2.89
C GLY A 6 4.54 -13.79 -1.95
N VAL A 7 5.16 -14.52 -1.02
CA VAL A 7 4.47 -15.28 0.02
C VAL A 7 5.11 -14.95 1.37
N ASP A 8 4.29 -14.83 2.40
CA ASP A 8 4.76 -14.67 3.77
C ASP A 8 3.99 -15.55 4.77
N LEU A 9 4.65 -15.89 5.87
CA LEU A 9 4.14 -16.71 6.96
C LEU A 9 4.59 -16.09 8.29
N VAL A 10 3.62 -15.76 9.13
CA VAL A 10 3.81 -15.12 10.44
C VAL A 10 3.34 -16.08 11.52
N PHE A 11 4.22 -16.38 12.48
CA PHE A 11 3.87 -17.11 13.69
C PHE A 11 3.21 -16.15 14.69
N VAL A 12 1.91 -16.33 14.90
CA VAL A 12 1.04 -15.39 15.63
C VAL A 12 1.45 -15.22 17.10
N PRO A 13 1.86 -16.26 17.86
CA PRO A 13 2.26 -16.09 19.26
C PRO A 13 3.50 -15.18 19.46
N ASP A 14 4.47 -15.22 18.56
CA ASP A 14 5.64 -14.33 18.64
C ASP A 14 5.32 -12.92 18.15
N PHE A 15 4.46 -12.82 17.14
CA PHE A 15 3.93 -11.54 16.68
C PHE A 15 3.11 -10.83 17.78
N ALA A 16 2.26 -11.57 18.50
CA ALA A 16 1.50 -11.06 19.65
C ALA A 16 2.44 -10.53 20.74
N ARG A 17 3.51 -11.27 21.08
CA ARG A 17 4.54 -10.78 22.02
C ARG A 17 5.16 -9.46 21.57
N GLN A 18 5.45 -9.28 20.28
CA GLN A 18 6.01 -8.02 19.75
C GLN A 18 5.03 -6.84 19.79
N LEU A 19 3.72 -7.10 19.70
CA LEU A 19 2.67 -6.09 19.92
C LEU A 19 2.51 -5.69 21.39
N GLU A 20 2.82 -6.58 22.33
CA GLU A 20 2.69 -6.35 23.77
C GLU A 20 3.90 -5.64 24.41
N VAL A 21 5.05 -5.57 23.73
CA VAL A 21 6.26 -4.89 24.26
C VAL A 21 5.94 -3.41 24.56
N PRO A 22 6.12 -2.94 25.81
CA PRO A 22 5.89 -1.53 26.16
C PRO A 22 6.77 -0.59 25.33
N GLY A 23 6.15 0.41 24.69
CA GLY A 23 6.84 1.33 23.78
C GLY A 23 7.14 0.75 22.39
N THR A 24 6.57 -0.42 22.04
CA THR A 24 6.68 -0.97 20.69
C THR A 24 6.11 -0.01 19.64
N ARG A 25 6.88 0.17 18.56
CA ARG A 25 6.42 0.90 17.36
C ARG A 25 5.74 -0.02 16.36
N PHE A 26 5.52 -1.29 16.69
CA PHE A 26 4.96 -2.27 15.75
C PHE A 26 3.54 -1.90 15.29
N LEU A 27 2.72 -1.27 16.14
CA LEU A 27 1.41 -0.75 15.72
C LEU A 27 1.49 0.44 14.74
N GLU A 28 2.65 1.10 14.60
CA GLU A 28 2.88 2.15 13.61
C GLU A 28 3.01 1.58 12.18
N VAL A 29 3.25 0.27 12.02
CA VAL A 29 3.19 -0.44 10.72
C VAL A 29 1.82 -0.29 10.04
N PHE A 30 0.77 -0.13 10.84
CA PHE A 30 -0.61 -0.09 10.39
C PHE A 30 -1.16 1.34 10.29
N THR A 31 -1.98 1.60 9.27
CA THR A 31 -2.73 2.85 9.17
C THR A 31 -3.79 2.95 10.26
N GLY A 32 -4.26 4.16 10.55
CA GLY A 32 -5.40 4.34 11.45
C GLY A 32 -6.69 3.67 10.92
N ALA A 33 -6.81 3.43 9.62
CA ALA A 33 -7.95 2.71 9.04
C ALA A 33 -7.82 1.19 9.21
N GLU A 34 -6.62 0.64 9.06
CA GLU A 34 -6.32 -0.76 9.38
C GLU A 34 -6.62 -1.08 10.85
N ARG A 35 -6.14 -0.25 11.79
CA ARG A 35 -6.41 -0.44 13.23
C ARG A 35 -7.92 -0.45 13.55
N ARG A 36 -8.68 0.53 13.04
CA ARG A 36 -10.15 0.56 13.17
C ARG A 36 -10.86 -0.61 12.49
N ALA A 37 -10.29 -1.18 11.43
CA ALA A 37 -10.84 -2.37 10.79
C ALA A 37 -10.64 -3.62 11.68
N VAL A 38 -9.49 -3.77 12.32
CA VAL A 38 -9.24 -4.84 13.31
C VAL A 38 -10.16 -4.68 14.53
N GLU A 39 -10.25 -3.49 15.12
CA GLU A 39 -11.14 -3.19 16.25
C GLU A 39 -12.59 -3.59 15.97
N ARG A 40 -13.14 -3.18 14.83
CA ARG A 40 -14.50 -3.57 14.40
C ARG A 40 -14.65 -5.07 14.21
N ARG A 41 -13.62 -5.75 13.70
CA ARG A 41 -13.67 -7.19 13.43
C ARG A 41 -13.69 -8.00 14.72
N VAL A 42 -12.84 -7.65 15.69
CA VAL A 42 -12.79 -8.26 17.03
C VAL A 42 -14.06 -7.98 17.83
N ALA A 43 -14.70 -6.82 17.62
CA ALA A 43 -16.00 -6.50 18.24
C ALA A 43 -17.19 -7.28 17.64
N ASP A 44 -17.09 -7.74 16.40
CA ASP A 44 -18.17 -8.45 15.69
C ASP A 44 -18.24 -9.94 16.06
N ARG A 45 -18.85 -10.20 17.23
CA ARG A 45 -19.09 -11.55 17.78
C ARG A 45 -19.99 -12.46 16.91
N ARG A 46 -20.48 -12.00 15.75
CA ARG A 46 -21.34 -12.81 14.86
C ARG A 46 -20.56 -13.67 13.88
N VAL A 47 -19.23 -13.51 13.81
CA VAL A 47 -18.40 -14.37 12.97
C VAL A 47 -17.59 -15.31 13.85
N ASP A 48 -18.04 -16.58 13.88
CA ASP A 48 -17.42 -17.71 14.59
C ASP A 48 -15.98 -18.06 14.14
N SER A 49 -15.40 -17.29 13.21
CA SER A 49 -13.98 -17.40 12.82
C SER A 49 -13.00 -16.85 13.87
N GLY A 50 -13.46 -16.48 15.07
CA GLY A 50 -12.72 -16.57 16.34
C GLY A 50 -11.42 -15.77 16.52
N GLY A 51 -11.01 -14.98 15.54
CA GLY A 51 -9.68 -14.38 15.50
C GLY A 51 -9.44 -13.31 16.56
N SER A 52 -8.29 -13.37 17.21
CA SER A 52 -7.79 -12.32 18.09
C SER A 52 -7.36 -11.07 17.29
N ALA A 53 -7.12 -9.97 18.00
CA ALA A 53 -6.53 -8.78 17.38
C ALA A 53 -5.14 -9.09 16.77
N ALA A 54 -4.35 -9.97 17.42
CA ALA A 54 -3.03 -10.34 16.95
C ALA A 54 -3.11 -11.09 15.61
N ASP A 55 -4.05 -12.01 15.44
CA ASP A 55 -4.22 -12.81 14.21
C ASP A 55 -4.56 -11.90 13.02
N HIS A 56 -5.45 -10.93 13.25
CA HIS A 56 -5.85 -9.94 12.25
C HIS A 56 -4.76 -8.91 11.91
N TYR A 57 -3.84 -8.61 12.83
CA TYR A 57 -2.65 -7.81 12.55
C TYR A 57 -1.55 -8.65 11.89
N ALA A 58 -1.34 -9.90 12.29
CA ALA A 58 -0.37 -10.83 11.73
C ALA A 58 -0.67 -11.13 10.26
N ALA A 59 -1.95 -11.35 9.90
CA ALA A 59 -2.34 -11.56 8.51
C ALA A 59 -2.16 -10.30 7.64
N ARG A 60 -2.29 -9.09 8.22
CA ARG A 60 -1.97 -7.83 7.52
C ARG A 60 -0.47 -7.59 7.40
N TRP A 61 0.31 -7.99 8.41
CA TRP A 61 1.77 -7.97 8.34
C TRP A 61 2.28 -8.90 7.23
N ALA A 62 1.77 -10.13 7.20
CA ALA A 62 2.04 -11.08 6.13
C ALA A 62 1.71 -10.50 4.74
N ALA A 63 0.59 -9.79 4.61
CA ALA A 63 0.21 -9.15 3.34
C ALA A 63 1.16 -8.02 2.91
N LYS A 64 1.66 -7.21 3.85
CA LYS A 64 2.65 -6.15 3.57
C LYS A 64 4.01 -6.75 3.17
N GLU A 65 4.47 -7.77 3.89
CA GLU A 65 5.71 -8.50 3.59
C GLU A 65 5.62 -9.26 2.25
N ALA A 66 4.52 -9.96 2.00
CA ALA A 66 4.27 -10.64 0.72
C ALA A 66 4.28 -9.65 -0.46
N PHE A 67 3.75 -8.43 -0.27
CA PHE A 67 3.84 -7.37 -1.29
C PHE A 67 5.29 -6.92 -1.54
N ILE A 68 6.07 -6.62 -0.50
CA ILE A 68 7.49 -6.25 -0.64
C ILE A 68 8.28 -7.35 -1.36
N LYS A 69 8.04 -8.62 -1.04
CA LYS A 69 8.66 -9.76 -1.73
C LYS A 69 8.25 -9.83 -3.20
N ALA A 70 6.96 -9.69 -3.52
CA ALA A 70 6.46 -9.72 -4.88
C ALA A 70 7.07 -8.61 -5.75
N TRP A 71 7.16 -7.39 -5.21
CA TRP A 71 7.78 -6.25 -5.88
C TRP A 71 9.28 -6.46 -6.07
N SER A 72 9.99 -6.93 -5.03
CA SER A 72 11.43 -7.21 -5.09
C SER A 72 11.78 -8.27 -6.15
N VAL A 73 10.93 -9.29 -6.32
CA VAL A 73 11.06 -10.29 -7.40
C VAL A 73 10.80 -9.67 -8.78
N ALA A 74 9.79 -8.79 -8.90
CA ALA A 74 9.45 -8.13 -10.16
C ALA A 74 10.56 -7.20 -10.70
N ILE A 75 11.44 -6.69 -9.82
CA ILE A 75 12.61 -5.86 -10.19
C ILE A 75 13.95 -6.61 -10.08
N ALA A 76 13.94 -7.95 -10.03
CA ALA A 76 15.14 -8.74 -9.80
C ALA A 76 16.29 -8.39 -10.77
N GLY A 77 17.49 -8.18 -10.21
CA GLY A 77 18.66 -7.67 -10.93
C GLY A 77 18.86 -6.15 -10.83
N GLN A 78 17.89 -5.41 -10.28
CA GLN A 78 18.02 -3.99 -9.93
C GLN A 78 18.24 -3.82 -8.41
N ALA A 79 18.78 -2.66 -8.01
CA ALA A 79 18.85 -2.30 -6.59
C ALA A 79 17.44 -1.94 -6.06
N PRO A 80 17.12 -2.23 -4.79
CA PRO A 80 15.85 -1.80 -4.18
C PRO A 80 15.69 -0.27 -4.27
N PRO A 81 14.56 0.24 -4.78
CA PRO A 81 14.34 1.69 -4.95
C PRO A 81 14.12 2.42 -3.62
N ILE A 82 13.74 1.68 -2.57
CA ILE A 82 13.63 2.14 -1.19
C ILE A 82 14.49 1.18 -0.36
N ALA A 83 15.35 1.71 0.51
CA ALA A 83 16.13 0.87 1.41
C ALA A 83 15.20 0.18 2.44
N PRO A 84 15.43 -1.09 2.85
CA PRO A 84 14.54 -1.79 3.76
C PRO A 84 14.29 -1.08 5.11
N SER A 85 15.26 -0.28 5.59
CA SER A 85 15.13 0.55 6.80
C SER A 85 14.18 1.73 6.64
N ASP A 86 13.94 2.16 5.41
CA ASP A 86 13.29 3.44 5.08
C ASP A 86 11.85 3.23 4.57
N VAL A 87 11.39 1.96 4.53
CA VAL A 87 10.03 1.58 4.13
C VAL A 87 9.02 2.10 5.16
N VAL A 88 8.22 3.08 4.74
CA VAL A 88 7.07 3.56 5.52
C VAL A 88 5.91 2.58 5.34
N TRP A 89 5.83 1.56 6.21
CA TRP A 89 4.84 0.47 6.13
C TRP A 89 3.36 0.88 6.07
N GLN A 90 3.03 2.10 6.54
CA GLN A 90 1.68 2.67 6.39
C GLN A 90 1.33 3.01 4.94
N GLU A 91 2.32 3.16 4.07
CA GLU A 91 2.12 3.37 2.64
C GLU A 91 1.71 2.09 1.89
N ILE A 92 1.70 0.93 2.57
CA ILE A 92 1.19 -0.35 2.06
C ILE A 92 -0.06 -0.69 2.89
N GLU A 93 -1.22 -0.15 2.51
CA GLU A 93 -2.45 -0.29 3.28
C GLU A 93 -3.26 -1.52 2.85
N VAL A 94 -3.55 -2.43 3.79
CA VAL A 94 -4.46 -3.55 3.58
C VAL A 94 -5.89 -3.13 3.93
N TYR A 95 -6.72 -2.92 2.92
CA TYR A 95 -8.15 -2.63 3.09
C TYR A 95 -9.01 -3.83 2.68
N SER A 96 -10.31 -3.73 2.92
CA SER A 96 -11.28 -4.72 2.46
C SER A 96 -12.43 -4.04 1.74
N ASP A 97 -12.99 -4.72 0.74
CA ASP A 97 -14.20 -4.25 0.07
C ASP A 97 -15.48 -4.56 0.85
N ALA A 98 -16.64 -4.26 0.26
CA ALA A 98 -17.96 -4.51 0.85
C ALA A 98 -18.26 -5.99 1.16
N TRP A 99 -17.48 -6.93 0.62
CA TRP A 99 -17.60 -8.38 0.84
C TRP A 99 -16.45 -8.94 1.68
N SER A 100 -15.70 -8.08 2.38
CA SER A 100 -14.53 -8.44 3.19
C SER A 100 -13.36 -9.07 2.41
N ARG A 101 -13.33 -8.93 1.07
CA ARG A 101 -12.18 -9.41 0.27
C ARG A 101 -10.99 -8.47 0.49
N PRO A 102 -9.77 -8.97 0.76
CA PRO A 102 -8.61 -8.12 1.03
C PRO A 102 -8.03 -7.52 -0.25
N LEU A 103 -7.64 -6.24 -0.20
CA LEU A 103 -6.98 -5.52 -1.28
C LEU A 103 -5.84 -4.66 -0.73
N LEU A 104 -4.89 -4.29 -1.59
CA LEU A 104 -3.81 -3.37 -1.27
C LEU A 104 -4.08 -1.99 -1.87
N ARG A 105 -3.80 -0.95 -1.09
CA ARG A 105 -3.69 0.44 -1.56
C ARG A 105 -2.29 0.94 -1.24
N LEU A 106 -1.61 1.46 -2.25
CA LEU A 106 -0.29 2.04 -2.10
C LEU A 106 -0.40 3.56 -1.98
N HIS A 107 0.45 4.15 -1.13
CA HIS A 107 0.52 5.60 -0.91
C HIS A 107 1.96 6.12 -1.07
N GLY A 108 2.13 7.44 -1.03
CA GLY A 108 3.41 8.09 -0.74
C GLY A 108 4.61 7.63 -1.59
N ALA A 109 5.75 7.33 -0.97
CA ALA A 109 6.97 6.90 -1.64
C ALA A 109 6.82 5.52 -2.29
N VAL A 110 6.22 4.55 -1.60
CA VAL A 110 5.99 3.20 -2.14
C VAL A 110 5.18 3.26 -3.44
N ALA A 111 4.08 4.02 -3.49
CA ALA A 111 3.30 4.17 -4.71
C ALA A 111 4.09 4.79 -5.87
N ARG A 112 4.88 5.84 -5.60
CA ARG A 112 5.71 6.49 -6.64
C ARG A 112 6.75 5.53 -7.21
N GLU A 113 7.48 4.82 -6.35
CA GLU A 113 8.54 3.92 -6.78
C GLU A 113 8.00 2.67 -7.46
N VAL A 114 6.83 2.17 -7.06
CA VAL A 114 6.12 1.10 -7.78
C VAL A 114 5.71 1.56 -9.17
N THR A 115 5.09 2.73 -9.30
CA THR A 115 4.76 3.31 -10.62
C THR A 115 6.02 3.50 -11.48
N ARG A 116 7.11 4.02 -10.91
CA ARG A 116 8.38 4.23 -11.63
C ARG A 116 9.07 2.94 -12.06
N THR A 117 8.91 1.84 -11.32
CA THR A 117 9.62 0.58 -11.60
C THR A 117 8.79 -0.44 -12.38
N LEU A 118 7.46 -0.44 -12.23
CA LEU A 118 6.56 -1.45 -12.78
C LEU A 118 5.43 -0.89 -13.67
N GLY A 119 5.14 0.41 -13.62
CA GLY A 119 4.00 1.05 -14.29
C GLY A 119 2.83 1.38 -13.35
N PRO A 120 1.85 2.20 -13.80
CA PRO A 120 0.75 2.68 -12.98
C PRO A 120 -0.23 1.56 -12.55
N LEU A 121 -0.89 1.74 -11.39
CA LEU A 121 -1.89 0.79 -10.91
C LEU A 121 -3.20 0.87 -11.71
N SER A 122 -3.61 -0.26 -12.29
CA SER A 122 -4.85 -0.39 -13.05
C SER A 122 -6.08 -0.07 -12.21
N GLY A 123 -6.96 0.78 -12.74
CA GLY A 123 -8.15 1.27 -12.02
C GLY A 123 -7.87 2.37 -10.98
N SER A 124 -6.63 2.86 -10.87
CA SER A 124 -6.28 4.09 -10.14
C SER A 124 -6.84 5.33 -10.86
N THR A 125 -8.17 5.48 -10.82
CA THR A 125 -8.81 6.75 -11.21
C THR A 125 -8.36 7.83 -10.24
N GLY A 126 -7.56 8.78 -10.76
CA GLY A 126 -6.75 9.67 -9.94
C GLY A 126 -7.54 10.41 -8.87
N GLN A 127 -7.13 10.21 -7.62
CA GLN A 127 -7.58 11.04 -6.51
C GLN A 127 -7.04 12.46 -6.73
N LYS A 128 -7.85 13.33 -7.35
CA LYS A 128 -7.54 14.76 -7.44
C LYS A 128 -7.23 15.28 -6.02
N PRO A 129 -6.20 16.12 -5.85
CA PRO A 129 -6.07 16.88 -4.61
C PRO A 129 -7.37 17.66 -4.38
N GLY A 130 -7.88 17.60 -3.15
CA GLY A 130 -9.10 18.32 -2.78
C GLY A 130 -8.99 19.81 -3.05
N PRO A 131 -10.11 20.52 -3.28
CA PRO A 131 -10.07 21.96 -3.53
C PRO A 131 -9.42 22.69 -2.36
N ALA A 132 -8.41 23.50 -2.65
CA ALA A 132 -7.79 24.37 -1.65
C ALA A 132 -8.80 25.43 -1.17
N ASP A 133 -8.86 25.65 0.15
CA ASP A 133 -9.76 26.63 0.78
C ASP A 133 -9.47 28.07 0.28
N PRO A 134 -10.45 28.79 -0.30
CA PRO A 134 -10.19 30.07 -0.95
C PRO A 134 -10.66 31.29 -0.13
N LYS A 135 -9.85 31.76 0.85
CA LYS A 135 -9.84 33.14 1.42
C LYS A 135 -8.46 33.38 2.08
N SER A 136 -7.83 34.55 2.17
CA SER A 136 -7.92 35.90 1.53
C SER A 136 -6.84 36.76 2.24
N GLY A 137 -6.02 37.61 1.62
CA GLY A 137 -5.79 37.95 0.21
C GLY A 137 -4.84 39.15 0.03
N SER A 138 -4.52 39.47 -1.24
CA SER A 138 -4.09 40.78 -1.77
C SER A 138 -2.78 41.45 -1.30
N THR A 139 -1.73 41.27 -2.10
CA THR A 139 -1.00 42.35 -2.83
C THR A 139 -0.09 41.76 -3.91
N GLY A 140 0.19 42.37 -5.08
CA GLY A 140 -0.50 43.50 -5.72
C GLY A 140 0.37 44.33 -6.71
N GLN A 141 0.65 43.83 -7.93
CA GLN A 141 1.38 44.60 -8.97
C GLN A 141 0.90 44.32 -10.42
N LYS A 142 1.17 45.26 -11.33
CA LYS A 142 0.69 45.31 -12.73
C LYS A 142 1.50 44.43 -13.71
N PRO A 143 0.95 44.06 -14.88
CA PRO A 143 1.60 43.19 -15.87
C PRO A 143 2.53 43.94 -16.84
N GLY A 144 3.56 43.23 -17.34
CA GLY A 144 4.33 43.54 -18.55
C GLY A 144 4.00 42.56 -19.70
N PRO A 145 4.45 42.84 -20.94
CA PRO A 145 4.00 42.11 -22.13
C PRO A 145 4.62 40.71 -22.26
N ALA A 146 3.93 39.85 -23.02
CA ALA A 146 4.32 38.47 -23.28
C ALA A 146 5.29 38.34 -24.47
N GLU A 147 6.21 37.39 -24.38
CA GLU A 147 6.86 36.76 -25.53
C GLU A 147 6.73 35.23 -25.43
N PRO A 148 6.59 34.51 -26.57
CA PRO A 148 6.38 33.07 -26.58
C PRO A 148 7.72 32.33 -26.55
N ASN A 149 7.79 31.20 -25.84
CA ASN A 149 8.79 30.19 -26.16
C ASN A 149 8.16 28.79 -26.25
N SER A 150 8.11 28.30 -27.48
CA SER A 150 7.72 26.95 -27.86
C SER A 150 8.91 26.00 -27.69
N GLY A 151 8.83 25.08 -26.72
CA GLY A 151 9.60 23.84 -26.69
C GLY A 151 8.68 22.65 -27.00
N PRO A 152 9.15 21.59 -27.68
CA PRO A 152 8.28 20.49 -28.10
C PRO A 152 7.74 19.72 -26.89
N ALA A 153 6.53 19.19 -27.04
CA ALA A 153 6.01 18.21 -26.11
C ALA A 153 6.70 16.87 -26.36
N ASP A 154 7.48 16.40 -25.39
CA ASP A 154 7.92 15.00 -25.32
C ASP A 154 6.71 14.12 -25.00
N GLN A 155 5.90 13.87 -26.02
CA GLN A 155 4.92 12.79 -26.02
C GLN A 155 5.68 11.48 -26.25
N GLU A 156 6.35 10.98 -25.21
CA GLU A 156 6.71 9.56 -25.16
C GLU A 156 5.42 8.75 -25.02
N SER A 157 4.74 8.49 -26.15
CA SER A 157 3.64 7.54 -26.23
C SER A 157 4.19 6.10 -26.23
N GLY A 158 5.00 5.78 -25.21
CA GLY A 158 5.14 4.40 -24.78
C GLY A 158 3.78 3.91 -24.33
N SER A 159 3.41 2.67 -24.66
CA SER A 159 2.27 2.04 -24.04
C SER A 159 2.63 1.81 -22.57
N GLU A 160 2.24 2.74 -21.68
CA GLU A 160 2.30 2.50 -20.24
C GLU A 160 1.44 1.29 -19.94
N PHE A 161 2.10 0.16 -19.67
CA PHE A 161 1.42 -1.03 -19.22
C PHE A 161 1.00 -0.81 -17.77
N GLU A 162 -0.30 -0.96 -17.49
CA GLU A 162 -0.78 -0.91 -16.13
C GLU A 162 -0.42 -2.19 -15.39
N ILE A 163 -0.37 -2.13 -14.05
CA ILE A 163 -0.24 -3.30 -13.19
C ILE A 163 -1.46 -3.50 -12.29
N ARG A 164 -1.77 -4.75 -11.99
CA ARG A 164 -2.77 -5.17 -11.01
C ARG A 164 -2.07 -5.96 -9.91
N ILE A 165 -2.37 -5.61 -8.67
CA ILE A 165 -1.90 -6.32 -7.49
C ILE A 165 -3.06 -7.17 -6.95
N HIS A 166 -2.86 -8.48 -6.90
CA HIS A 166 -3.81 -9.43 -6.33
C HIS A 166 -3.30 -9.85 -4.94
N LEU A 167 -4.18 -9.83 -3.93
CA LEU A 167 -3.86 -10.25 -2.56
C LEU A 167 -4.83 -11.36 -2.10
N SER A 168 -4.29 -12.39 -1.46
CA SER A 168 -5.04 -13.31 -0.60
C SER A 168 -4.32 -13.42 0.74
N MET A 169 -5.07 -13.49 1.84
CA MET A 169 -4.53 -13.66 3.19
C MET A 169 -5.46 -14.50 4.06
N SER A 170 -4.88 -15.28 4.97
CA SER A 170 -5.57 -16.18 5.87
C SER A 170 -4.86 -16.24 7.22
N HIS A 171 -5.57 -16.65 8.26
CA HIS A 171 -4.99 -17.08 9.54
C HIS A 171 -5.82 -18.24 10.09
N ASP A 172 -5.14 -19.18 10.75
CA ASP A 172 -5.75 -20.30 11.47
C ASP A 172 -4.75 -20.82 12.51
N GLY A 173 -5.24 -21.18 13.71
CA GLY A 173 -4.41 -21.49 14.87
C GLY A 173 -3.32 -20.44 15.11
N ASP A 174 -2.07 -20.90 15.28
CA ASP A 174 -0.91 -20.05 15.58
C ASP A 174 -0.26 -19.43 14.32
N ALA A 175 -0.88 -19.50 13.14
CA ALA A 175 -0.28 -19.07 11.89
C ALA A 175 -1.15 -18.09 11.09
N ALA A 176 -0.50 -17.06 10.53
CA ALA A 176 -1.08 -16.18 9.53
C ALA A 176 -0.22 -16.18 8.26
N THR A 177 -0.84 -16.10 7.08
CA THR A 177 -0.14 -16.12 5.79
C THR A 177 -0.80 -15.20 4.77
N ALA A 178 -0.01 -14.73 3.82
CA ALA A 178 -0.51 -14.00 2.67
C ALA A 178 0.26 -14.35 1.40
N THR A 179 -0.42 -14.22 0.26
CA THR A 179 0.14 -14.35 -1.08
C THR A 179 -0.22 -13.12 -1.89
N VAL A 180 0.78 -12.53 -2.53
CA VAL A 180 0.62 -11.38 -3.45
C VAL A 180 1.14 -11.75 -4.82
N ILE A 181 0.35 -11.45 -5.85
CA ILE A 181 0.73 -11.57 -7.26
C ILE A 181 0.67 -10.18 -7.89
N ILE A 182 1.73 -9.79 -8.59
CA ILE A 182 1.74 -8.58 -9.43
C ILE A 182 1.65 -9.01 -10.89
N GLU A 183 0.65 -8.48 -11.59
CA GLU A 183 0.34 -8.79 -12.98
C GLU A 183 0.35 -7.51 -13.82
N GLN A 184 1.08 -7.49 -14.92
CA GLN A 184 0.95 -6.51 -16.00
C GLN A 184 -0.30 -6.80 -16.83
N VAL A 185 -1.14 -5.80 -17.07
CA VAL A 185 -2.46 -5.93 -17.72
C VAL A 185 -2.60 -5.16 -19.02
#